data_AF-A0A819L2C0-F1
#
_entry.id   AF-A0A819L2C0-F1
#
_cell.length_a   1.000
_cell.length_b   1.000
_cell.length_c   1.000
_cell.angle_alpha   90.00
_cell.angle_beta   90.00
_cell.angle_gamma   90.00
#
_symmetry.space_group_name_H-M   'P 1'
#
loop_
_entity.id
_entity.type
_entity.pdbx_description
1 polymer ?
#
loop_
_entity_poly.entity_id
_entity_poly.type
_entity_poly.pdbx_seq_one_letter_code
_entity_poly.pdbx_strand_id
1 'polypeptide(L)'
;YLYQDSSIHYEVKLSGILSLGAVPPQQKSSYGSLIAPQLTAPYHQHFFNIRLDLAIDGINNTAYVVEAEADPEDAEYNQFHNAFHINKTRLETEKQARNNLCLEKSRSWIFEN
;
A
#
# COMPACT_ATOMS: atom_id res chain seq x y z
N TYR A 1 -3.27 16.97 4.42
CA TYR A 1 -4.36 17.82 3.90
C TYR A 1 -5.66 17.44 4.56
N LEU A 2 -6.49 18.42 4.86
CA LEU A 2 -7.85 18.23 5.39
C LEU A 2 -8.81 18.82 4.36
N TYR A 3 -9.82 18.05 3.97
CA TYR A 3 -10.79 18.44 2.95
C TYR A 3 -12.19 18.64 3.55
N GLN A 4 -13.09 19.29 2.79
CA GLN A 4 -14.45 19.62 3.25
C GLN A 4 -15.35 18.39 3.41
N ASP A 5 -15.02 17.28 2.76
CA ASP A 5 -15.68 15.97 2.93
C ASP A 5 -15.14 15.20 4.15
N SER A 6 -14.31 15.85 4.98
CA SER A 6 -13.64 15.27 6.15
C SER A 6 -12.57 14.23 5.84
N SER A 7 -12.18 14.08 4.57
CA SER A 7 -11.04 13.22 4.23
C SER A 7 -9.72 13.84 4.73
N ILE A 8 -8.82 12.96 5.18
CA ILE A 8 -7.46 13.29 5.60
C ILE A 8 -6.50 12.63 4.61
N HIS A 9 -5.60 13.42 4.01
CA HIS A 9 -4.62 12.92 3.06
C HIS A 9 -3.20 13.25 3.54
N TYR A 10 -2.34 12.24 3.55
CA TYR A 10 -0.91 12.39 3.79
C TYR A 10 -0.13 12.21 2.49
N GLU A 11 0.80 13.12 2.21
CA GLU A 11 1.62 13.09 0.98
C GLU A 11 3.09 13.32 1.32
N VAL A 12 3.96 12.53 0.70
CA VAL A 12 5.41 12.74 0.71
C VAL A 12 5.87 13.07 -0.70
N LYS A 13 6.61 14.17 -0.85
CA LYS A 13 7.22 14.58 -2.12
C LYS A 13 8.72 14.38 -2.04
N LEU A 14 9.26 13.48 -2.84
CA LEU A 14 10.70 13.29 -2.99
C LEU A 14 11.21 14.08 -4.19
N SER A 15 12.23 14.90 -3.95
CA SER A 15 12.89 15.73 -4.95
C SER A 15 14.37 15.90 -4.55
N GLY A 16 15.08 16.82 -5.21
CA GLY A 16 16.49 17.12 -4.93
C GLY A 16 17.44 16.37 -5.86
N ILE A 17 18.64 16.10 -5.36
CA ILE A 17 19.75 15.51 -6.12
C ILE A 17 19.94 14.06 -5.69
N LEU A 18 20.12 13.17 -6.67
CA LEU A 18 20.38 11.76 -6.43
C LEU A 18 21.68 11.57 -5.64
N SER A 19 21.75 10.50 -4.83
CA SER A 19 23.04 9.99 -4.37
C SER A 19 23.80 9.39 -5.55
N LEU A 20 25.09 9.65 -5.65
CA LEU A 20 25.90 9.35 -6.83
C LEU A 20 27.09 8.48 -6.48
N GLY A 21 27.41 7.56 -7.38
CA GLY A 21 28.65 6.79 -7.40
C GLY A 21 29.43 7.03 -8.68
N ALA A 22 30.72 6.70 -8.66
CA ALA A 22 31.56 6.66 -9.85
C ALA A 22 31.51 5.28 -10.50
N VAL A 23 31.58 5.23 -11.83
CA VAL A 23 31.74 4.00 -12.60
C VAL A 23 32.82 4.19 -13.66
N PRO A 24 33.71 3.21 -13.91
CA PRO A 24 34.74 3.36 -14.93
C PRO A 24 34.17 3.61 -16.33
N PRO A 25 34.98 4.19 -17.24
CA PRO A 25 34.60 4.36 -18.63
C PRO A 25 34.08 3.05 -19.26
N GLN A 26 33.00 3.18 -20.05
CA GLN A 26 32.35 2.07 -20.77
C GLN A 26 31.83 0.91 -19.89
N GLN A 27 31.88 1.01 -18.56
CA GLN A 27 31.28 0.04 -17.65
C GLN A 27 29.86 0.42 -17.23
N LYS A 28 29.06 -0.60 -16.93
CA LYS A 28 27.73 -0.48 -16.33
C LYS A 28 27.72 -1.19 -14.99
N SER A 29 26.97 -0.64 -14.03
CA SER A 29 26.73 -1.28 -12.74
C SER A 29 25.37 -2.00 -12.77
N SER A 30 25.28 -3.19 -12.19
CA SER A 30 24.00 -3.86 -11.94
C SER A 30 23.24 -3.24 -10.75
N TYR A 31 23.90 -2.38 -9.97
CA TYR A 31 23.40 -1.81 -8.71
C TYR A 31 22.92 -0.36 -8.85
N GLY A 32 22.90 0.19 -10.06
CA GLY A 32 22.48 1.57 -10.31
C GLY A 32 22.41 1.89 -11.78
N SER A 33 21.75 3.00 -12.10
CA SER A 33 21.62 3.50 -13.47
C SER A 33 22.71 4.51 -13.79
N LEU A 34 23.33 4.42 -14.96
CA LEU A 34 24.23 5.45 -15.47
C LEU A 34 23.41 6.69 -15.85
N ILE A 35 23.66 7.83 -15.22
CA ILE A 35 22.92 9.09 -15.46
C ILE A 35 23.75 10.14 -16.19
N ALA A 36 25.08 9.99 -16.19
CA ALA A 36 26.02 10.76 -17.00
C ALA A 36 27.30 9.93 -17.21
N PRO A 37 28.22 10.28 -18.13
CA PRO A 37 29.47 9.54 -18.30
C PRO A 37 30.22 9.38 -16.98
N GLN A 38 30.52 8.13 -16.62
CA GLN A 38 31.18 7.74 -15.37
C GLN A 38 30.42 8.05 -14.07
N LEU A 39 29.14 8.41 -14.16
CA LEU A 39 28.29 8.76 -13.02
C LEU A 39 27.07 7.83 -12.93
N THR A 40 27.00 7.07 -11.85
CA THR A 40 25.89 6.13 -11.59
C THR A 40 25.02 6.60 -10.42
N ALA A 41 23.73 6.38 -10.51
CA ALA A 41 22.76 6.55 -9.42
C ALA A 41 22.41 5.18 -8.84
N PRO A 42 22.86 4.83 -7.62
CA PRO A 42 22.56 3.57 -6.99
C PRO A 42 21.05 3.38 -6.76
N TYR A 43 20.56 2.17 -6.99
CA TYR A 43 19.19 1.80 -6.63
C TYR A 43 19.04 1.84 -5.11
N HIS A 44 17.98 2.51 -4.64
CA HIS A 44 17.64 2.61 -3.23
C HIS A 44 16.13 2.69 -3.07
N GLN A 45 15.66 2.45 -1.84
CA GLN A 45 14.25 2.49 -1.50
C GLN A 45 14.02 3.51 -0.39
N HIS A 46 12.84 4.10 -0.39
CA HIS A 46 12.37 4.97 0.68
C HIS A 46 11.21 4.29 1.40
N PHE A 47 11.31 4.19 2.71
CA PHE A 47 10.26 3.64 3.56
C PHE A 47 9.77 4.72 4.50
N PHE A 48 8.44 4.86 4.60
CA PHE A 48 7.78 5.80 5.49
C PHE A 48 6.87 5.02 6.44
N ASN A 49 6.87 5.40 7.71
CA ASN A 49 5.98 4.83 8.71
C ASN A 49 5.07 5.93 9.24
N ILE A 50 3.77 5.62 9.35
CA ILE A 50 2.75 6.54 9.84
C ILE A 50 2.09 5.86 11.05
N ARG A 51 2.11 6.54 12.20
CA ARG A 51 1.34 6.13 13.37
C ARG A 51 0.03 6.93 13.39
N LEU A 52 -1.09 6.23 13.29
CA LEU A 52 -2.42 6.79 13.49
C LEU A 52 -2.94 6.36 14.86
N ASP A 53 -3.21 7.32 15.73
CA ASP A 53 -3.86 7.13 17.02
C ASP A 53 -5.32 7.54 16.87
N LEU A 54 -6.18 6.57 16.55
CA LEU A 54 -7.55 6.81 16.14
C LEU A 54 -8.49 6.86 17.35
N ALA A 55 -9.47 7.76 17.27
CA ALA A 55 -10.56 7.88 18.24
C ALA A 55 -11.89 8.13 17.50
N ILE A 56 -12.31 7.15 16.69
CA ILE A 56 -13.54 7.23 15.90
C ILE A 56 -14.72 7.16 16.87
N ASP A 57 -15.43 8.27 17.08
CA ASP A 57 -16.52 8.42 18.05
C ASP A 57 -16.19 7.95 19.50
N GLY A 58 -14.91 7.90 19.86
CA GLY A 58 -14.44 7.40 21.16
C GLY A 58 -13.18 6.54 21.05
N ILE A 59 -12.71 6.00 22.18
CA ILE A 59 -11.45 5.25 22.27
C ILE A 59 -11.57 3.74 21.98
N ASN A 60 -12.81 3.23 21.94
CA ASN A 60 -13.08 1.80 21.78
C ASN A 60 -13.35 1.52 20.30
N ASN A 61 -12.32 1.47 19.48
CA ASN A 61 -12.46 1.18 18.05
C ASN A 61 -12.13 -0.28 17.72
N THR A 62 -12.82 -0.81 16.72
CA THR A 62 -12.53 -2.12 16.12
C THR A 62 -11.93 -1.93 14.72
N ALA A 63 -10.91 -2.72 14.41
CA ALA A 63 -10.27 -2.73 13.09
C ALA A 63 -10.77 -3.90 12.24
N TYR A 64 -10.97 -3.64 10.96
CA TYR A 64 -11.36 -4.62 9.95
C TYR A 64 -10.42 -4.55 8.76
N VAL A 65 -10.16 -5.69 8.14
CA VAL A 65 -9.64 -5.75 6.76
C VAL A 65 -10.82 -5.95 5.81
N VAL A 66 -10.83 -5.21 4.71
CA VAL A 66 -11.88 -5.26 3.70
C VAL A 66 -11.24 -5.65 2.38
N GLU A 67 -11.75 -6.72 1.78
CA GLU A 67 -11.22 -7.31 0.55
C GLU A 67 -12.35 -7.60 -0.45
N ALA A 68 -12.06 -7.48 -1.73
CA ALA A 68 -12.90 -8.01 -2.80
C ALA A 68 -12.55 -9.49 -3.05
N GLU A 69 -13.59 -10.31 -3.20
CA GLU A 69 -13.48 -11.74 -3.47
C GLU A 69 -14.42 -12.10 -4.62
N ALA A 70 -13.86 -12.69 -5.68
CA ALA A 70 -14.66 -13.23 -6.78
C ALA A 70 -15.37 -14.49 -6.30
N ASP A 71 -16.65 -14.61 -6.65
CA ASP A 71 -17.41 -15.81 -6.30
C ASP A 71 -16.91 -16.99 -7.15
N PRO A 72 -16.91 -18.21 -6.60
CA PRO A 72 -16.58 -19.39 -7.38
C PRO A 72 -17.56 -19.55 -8.55
N GLU A 73 -17.13 -20.32 -9.55
CA GLU A 73 -18.02 -20.71 -10.64
C GLU A 73 -19.14 -21.60 -10.09
N ASP A 74 -20.39 -21.19 -10.34
CA ASP A 74 -21.57 -21.92 -9.87
C ASP A 74 -22.68 -21.86 -10.92
N ALA A 75 -23.16 -23.03 -11.35
CA ALA A 75 -24.14 -23.15 -12.42
C ALA A 75 -25.58 -22.77 -12.01
N GLU A 76 -25.85 -22.53 -10.73
CA GLU A 76 -27.14 -22.08 -10.21
C GLU A 76 -27.06 -20.61 -9.79
N TYR A 77 -26.00 -20.23 -9.09
CA TYR A 77 -25.88 -18.93 -8.41
C TYR A 77 -24.92 -17.93 -9.09
N ASN A 78 -24.03 -18.38 -9.99
CA ASN A 78 -23.06 -17.52 -10.70
C ASN A 78 -22.82 -17.99 -12.16
N GLN A 79 -23.91 -18.23 -12.90
CA GLN A 79 -23.87 -18.82 -14.26
C GLN A 79 -23.04 -18.03 -15.28
N PHE A 80 -22.89 -16.72 -15.06
CA PHE A 80 -22.19 -15.81 -15.97
C PHE A 80 -20.80 -15.42 -15.47
N HIS A 81 -20.33 -16.02 -14.36
CA HIS A 81 -18.99 -15.82 -13.80
C HIS A 81 -18.62 -14.35 -13.55
N ASN A 82 -19.62 -13.55 -13.19
CA ASN A 82 -19.49 -12.11 -13.03
C ASN A 82 -19.80 -11.63 -11.60
N ALA A 83 -20.10 -12.55 -10.68
CA ALA A 83 -20.31 -12.24 -9.28
C ALA A 83 -18.97 -12.09 -8.51
N PHE A 84 -18.95 -11.10 -7.62
CA PHE A 84 -17.93 -10.91 -6.61
C PHE A 84 -18.58 -10.20 -5.41
N HIS A 85 -18.00 -10.37 -4.24
CA HIS A 85 -18.48 -9.73 -3.01
C HIS A 85 -17.34 -9.06 -2.25
N ILE A 86 -17.72 -8.25 -1.25
CA ILE A 86 -16.80 -7.61 -0.33
C ILE A 86 -16.82 -8.37 0.98
N ASN A 87 -15.67 -8.89 1.38
CA ASN A 87 -15.46 -9.55 2.65
C ASN A 87 -14.87 -8.56 3.66
N LYS A 88 -15.61 -8.28 4.75
CA LYS A 88 -15.18 -7.43 5.87
C LYS A 88 -14.84 -8.31 7.07
N THR A 89 -13.55 -8.60 7.26
CA THR A 89 -13.06 -9.48 8.33
C THR A 89 -12.58 -8.68 9.53
N ARG A 90 -13.12 -8.98 10.72
CA ARG A 90 -12.70 -8.38 11.99
C ARG A 90 -11.32 -8.86 12.41
N LEU A 91 -10.47 -7.93 12.86
CA LEU A 91 -9.13 -8.21 13.35
C LEU A 91 -9.16 -8.31 14.89
N GLU A 92 -9.36 -9.52 15.41
CA GLU A 92 -9.57 -9.77 16.87
C GLU A 92 -8.28 -9.65 17.69
N THR A 93 -7.11 -9.75 17.06
CA THR A 93 -5.80 -9.72 17.73
C THR A 93 -4.80 -8.88 16.96
N GLU A 94 -3.83 -8.30 17.67
CA GLU A 94 -2.71 -7.56 17.05
C GLU A 94 -1.96 -8.42 16.02
N LYS A 95 -1.84 -9.73 16.27
CA LYS A 95 -1.18 -10.66 15.36
C LYS A 95 -1.90 -10.75 14.01
N GLN A 96 -3.23 -10.79 14.02
CA GLN A 96 -4.07 -10.79 12.82
C GLN A 96 -4.04 -9.43 12.11
N ALA A 97 -3.85 -8.34 12.85
CA ALA A 97 -3.80 -6.99 12.27
C ALA A 97 -2.53 -6.71 11.45
N ARG A 98 -1.49 -7.55 11.56
CA ARG A 98 -0.28 -7.46 10.73
C ARG A 98 -0.55 -7.98 9.33
N ASN A 99 -0.67 -7.08 8.35
CA ASN A 99 -1.03 -7.42 6.98
C ASN A 99 -0.12 -6.72 5.97
N ASN A 100 0.11 -7.39 4.84
CA ASN A 100 0.72 -6.80 3.66
C ASN A 100 -0.35 -6.13 2.78
N LEU A 101 0.09 -5.23 1.91
CA LEU A 101 -0.70 -4.75 0.78
C LEU A 101 -1.13 -5.94 -0.11
N CYS A 102 -2.37 -5.92 -0.59
CA CYS A 102 -2.86 -6.84 -1.60
C CYS A 102 -3.72 -6.05 -2.60
N LEU A 103 -3.14 -5.72 -3.75
CA LEU A 103 -3.81 -4.91 -4.77
C LEU A 103 -4.83 -5.75 -5.54
N GLU A 104 -4.57 -7.06 -5.69
CA GLU A 104 -5.42 -8.02 -6.39
C GLU A 104 -6.81 -8.11 -5.75
N LYS A 105 -6.87 -8.00 -4.43
CA LYS A 105 -8.11 -7.99 -3.65
C LYS A 105 -8.62 -6.59 -3.30
N SER A 106 -7.99 -5.53 -3.82
CA SER A 106 -8.28 -4.15 -3.44
C SER A 106 -8.33 -3.94 -1.91
N ARG A 107 -7.38 -4.56 -1.19
CA ARG A 107 -7.38 -4.60 0.28
C ARG A 107 -7.37 -3.19 0.86
N SER A 108 -8.29 -2.93 1.78
CA SER A 108 -8.35 -1.70 2.59
C SER A 108 -8.61 -2.02 4.06
N TRP A 109 -8.56 -1.00 4.92
CA TRP A 109 -8.83 -1.13 6.35
C TRP A 109 -9.92 -0.15 6.78
N ILE A 110 -10.82 -0.61 7.63
CA ILE A 110 -11.86 0.21 8.26
C ILE A 110 -11.64 0.16 9.77
N PHE A 111 -11.76 1.33 10.41
CA PHE A 111 -11.80 1.48 11.85
C PHE A 111 -13.14 2.12 12.20
N GLU A 112 -13.89 1.49 13.12
CA GLU A 112 -15.22 1.95 13.52
C GLU A 112 -15.42 1.77 15.03
N ASN A 113 -16.37 2.53 15.61
CA ASN A 113 -16.81 2.41 17.00
C ASN A 113 -17.77 1.24 17.16
#